data_AF-A0A485K9S8-F1
#
_entry.id   AF-A0A485K9S8-F1
#
_cell.length_a   1.000
_cell.length_b   1.000
_cell.length_c   1.000
_cell.angle_alpha   90.00
_cell.angle_beta   90.00
_cell.angle_gamma   90.00
#
_symmetry.space_group_name_H-M   'P 1'
#
loop_
_entity.id
_entity.type
_entity.pdbx_description
1 polymer ?
#
loop_
_entity_poly.entity_id
_entity_poly.type
_entity_poly.pdbx_seq_one_letter_code
_entity_poly.pdbx_strand_id
1 'polypeptide(L)'
;MDEISTAATYDIVKSHRSMAKSLTKTIVIALLHPSPKVFDQFDDVMIMNEGSTTALTARFPPQQHQNVVHGAANIPRNPSDYAALF
;
A
#
# COMPACT_ATOMS: atom_id res chain seq x y z
N MET A 1 19.11 -3.46 -0.43
CA MET A 1 17.87 -4.16 -0.05
C MET A 1 17.94 -5.50 -0.76
N ASP A 2 17.97 -6.60 -0.01
CA ASP A 2 18.09 -7.94 -0.58
C ASP A 2 16.80 -8.33 -1.32
N GLU A 3 16.89 -8.66 -2.60
CA GLU A 3 15.74 -9.07 -3.42
C GLU A 3 14.96 -10.24 -2.79
N ILE A 4 15.67 -11.12 -2.08
CA ILE A 4 15.09 -12.25 -1.33
C ILE A 4 14.12 -11.74 -0.24
N SER A 5 14.52 -10.71 0.51
CA SER A 5 13.67 -10.12 1.57
C SER A 5 12.43 -9.45 0.98
N THR A 6 12.57 -8.79 -0.17
CA THR A 6 11.43 -8.19 -0.88
C THR A 6 10.44 -9.24 -1.40
N ALA A 7 10.94 -10.33 -2.00
CA ALA A 7 10.11 -11.41 -2.51
C ALA A 7 9.34 -12.11 -1.38
N ALA A 8 10.03 -12.44 -0.28
CA ALA A 8 9.39 -13.05 0.88
C ALA A 8 8.31 -12.13 1.49
N THR A 9 8.59 -10.83 1.61
CA THR A 9 7.61 -9.84 2.10
C THR A 9 6.38 -9.78 1.20
N TYR A 10 6.57 -9.79 -0.12
CA TYR A 10 5.48 -9.81 -1.09
C TYR A 10 4.58 -11.03 -0.93
N ASP A 11 5.17 -12.23 -0.83
CA ASP A 11 4.39 -13.47 -0.71
C ASP A 11 3.62 -13.52 0.62
N ILE A 12 4.21 -13.05 1.72
CA ILE A 12 3.54 -12.92 3.02
C ILE A 12 2.33 -11.99 2.90
N VAL A 13 2.50 -10.77 2.38
CA VAL A 13 1.41 -9.79 2.26
C VAL A 13 0.31 -10.31 1.32
N LYS A 14 0.67 -10.92 0.20
CA LYS A 14 -0.27 -11.53 -0.74
C LYS A 14 -1.09 -12.64 -0.10
N SER A 15 -0.46 -13.50 0.71
CA SER A 15 -1.14 -14.56 1.44
C SER A 15 -2.16 -14.00 2.44
N HIS A 16 -1.75 -13.00 3.24
CA HIS A 16 -2.64 -12.33 4.18
C HIS A 16 -3.82 -11.66 3.48
N ARG A 17 -3.60 -10.98 2.35
CA ARG A 17 -4.68 -10.40 1.55
C ARG A 17 -5.69 -11.45 1.08
N SER A 18 -5.20 -12.60 0.62
CA SER A 18 -6.06 -13.72 0.21
C SER A 18 -6.89 -14.23 1.38
N MET A 19 -6.27 -14.39 2.56
CA MET A 19 -6.95 -14.80 3.79
C MET A 19 -8.02 -13.79 4.23
N ALA A 20 -7.69 -12.49 4.24
CA ALA A 20 -8.62 -11.42 4.59
C ALA A 20 -9.89 -11.47 3.72
N LYS A 21 -9.72 -11.62 2.41
CA LYS A 21 -10.83 -11.76 1.44
C LYS A 21 -11.61 -13.05 1.64
N SER A 22 -10.93 -14.18 1.78
CA SER A 22 -11.55 -15.50 1.87
C SER A 22 -12.32 -15.70 3.18
N LEU A 23 -11.80 -15.14 4.27
CA LEU A 23 -12.38 -15.27 5.61
C LEU A 23 -13.28 -14.08 5.98
N THR A 24 -13.44 -13.10 5.09
CA THR A 24 -14.17 -11.85 5.36
C THR A 24 -13.70 -11.16 6.64
N LYS A 25 -12.37 -11.09 6.84
CA LYS A 25 -11.72 -10.47 8.01
C LYS A 25 -10.88 -9.28 7.60
N THR A 26 -10.75 -8.33 8.52
CA THR A 26 -9.81 -7.21 8.39
C THR A 26 -8.45 -7.63 8.94
N ILE A 27 -7.38 -7.44 8.15
CA ILE A 27 -6.00 -7.67 8.56
C ILE A 27 -5.26 -6.34 8.43
N VAL A 28 -4.51 -5.96 9.47
CA VAL A 28 -3.68 -4.76 9.51
C VAL A 28 -2.21 -5.19 9.49
N ILE A 29 -1.42 -4.63 8.57
CA ILE A 29 0.01 -4.90 8.44
C ILE A 29 0.75 -3.56 8.43
N ALA A 30 1.81 -3.44 9.22
CA ALA A 30 2.71 -2.30 9.22
C ALA A 30 4.07 -2.72 8.64
N LEU A 31 4.59 -1.95 7.67
CA LEU A 31 5.87 -2.19 7.02
C LEU A 31 6.72 -0.91 7.04
N LEU A 32 8.00 -1.04 7.33
CA LEU A 32 8.96 0.05 7.17
C LEU A 32 9.42 0.11 5.71
N HIS A 33 9.03 1.17 4.99
CA HIS A 33 9.41 1.44 3.60
C HIS A 33 9.18 0.25 2.64
N PRO A 34 7.92 -0.15 2.39
CA PRO A 34 7.62 -1.21 1.42
C PRO A 34 8.06 -0.81 0.01
N SER A 35 8.51 -1.79 -0.78
CA SER A 35 8.72 -1.57 -2.21
C SER A 35 7.38 -1.30 -2.92
N PRO A 36 7.36 -0.62 -4.08
CA PRO A 36 6.12 -0.33 -4.82
C PRO A 36 5.26 -1.58 -5.07
N LYS A 37 5.90 -2.70 -5.43
CA LYS A 37 5.20 -3.98 -5.70
C LYS A 37 4.49 -4.54 -4.45
N VAL A 38 5.05 -4.35 -3.26
CA VAL A 38 4.42 -4.76 -1.99
C VAL A 38 3.32 -3.78 -1.61
N PHE A 39 3.56 -2.48 -1.82
CA PHE A 39 2.59 -1.42 -1.59
C PHE A 39 1.29 -1.62 -2.39
N ASP A 40 1.37 -2.08 -3.63
CA ASP A 40 0.21 -2.37 -4.48
C ASP A 40 -0.71 -3.50 -3.97
N GLN A 41 -0.29 -4.24 -2.94
CA GLN A 41 -1.12 -5.29 -2.34
C GLN A 41 -2.13 -4.76 -1.30
N PHE A 42 -1.94 -3.54 -0.81
CA PHE A 42 -2.81 -2.95 0.21
C PHE A 42 -4.11 -2.42 -0.43
N ASP A 43 -5.25 -2.73 0.19
CA ASP A 43 -6.56 -2.20 -0.24
C ASP A 43 -6.84 -0.81 0.40
N ASP A 44 -6.30 -0.57 1.59
CA ASP A 44 -6.37 0.69 2.34
C ASP A 44 -4.98 0.98 2.95
N VAL A 45 -4.53 2.24 2.91
CA VAL A 45 -3.25 2.66 3.50
C VAL A 45 -3.50 3.75 4.52
N MET A 46 -2.87 3.59 5.68
CA MET A 46 -2.86 4.57 6.76
C MET A 46 -1.43 5.08 6.94
N ILE A 47 -1.25 6.40 6.86
CA ILE A 47 0.03 7.05 7.10
C ILE A 47 -0.08 7.79 8.43
N MET A 48 0.90 7.55 9.30
CA MET A 48 1.00 8.16 10.61
C MET A 48 2.28 8.99 10.68
N ASN A 49 2.14 10.25 11.11
CA ASN A 49 3.29 11.12 11.37
C ASN A 49 3.66 11.04 12.86
N GLU A 50 4.96 11.02 13.15
CA GLU A 50 5.45 10.98 14.53
C GLU A 50 4.95 12.21 15.30
N GLY A 51 4.22 11.98 16.40
CA GLY A 51 3.74 13.05 17.29
C GLY A 51 2.39 13.69 16.92
N SER A 52 1.71 13.27 15.85
CA SER A 52 0.36 13.74 15.50
C SER A 52 -0.64 12.57 15.42
N THR A 53 -1.79 12.69 16.09
CA THR A 53 -2.91 11.71 15.99
C THR A 53 -3.61 11.75 14.62
N THR A 54 -3.17 12.62 13.71
CA THR A 54 -3.73 12.72 12.36
C THR A 54 -3.28 11.53 11.52
N ALA A 55 -4.17 10.56 11.40
CA ALA A 55 -4.02 9.47 10.47
C ALA A 55 -4.71 9.86 9.16
N LEU A 56 -3.93 9.93 8.07
CA LEU A 56 -4.53 9.98 6.74
C LEU A 56 -4.80 8.56 6.29
N THR A 57 -6.07 8.21 6.15
CA THR A 57 -6.48 6.95 5.54
C THR A 57 -6.92 7.22 4.11
N ALA A 58 -6.30 6.53 3.16
CA ALA A 58 -6.71 6.55 1.76
C ALA A 58 -7.03 5.13 1.30
N ARG A 59 -8.17 4.99 0.62
CA ARG A 59 -8.61 3.73 -0.01
C ARG A 59 -8.03 3.66 -1.42
N PHE A 60 -7.31 2.59 -1.72
CA PHE A 60 -6.75 2.36 -3.05
C PHE A 60 -7.55 1.25 -3.74
N PRO A 61 -8.31 1.57 -4.80
CA PRO A 61 -8.98 0.53 -5.54
C PRO A 61 -7.91 -0.43 -6.11
N PRO A 62 -8.12 -1.76 -6.02
CA PRO A 62 -7.16 -2.71 -6.53
C PRO A 62 -7.04 -2.56 -8.05
N GLN A 63 -5.90 -2.01 -8.47
CA GLN A 63 -5.43 -1.94 -9.86
C GLN A 63 -6.28 -1.11 -10.84
N GLN A 64 -5.93 0.17 -10.98
CA GLN A 64 -6.05 0.85 -12.29
C GLN A 64 -4.70 0.82 -13.01
N HIS A 65 -4.17 -0.38 -13.29
CA HIS A 65 -2.92 -0.52 -14.03
C HIS A 65 -3.04 -0.25 -15.54
N GLN A 66 -4.22 0.09 -16.05
CA GLN A 66 -4.41 0.27 -17.49
C GLN A 66 -5.58 1.21 -17.80
N ASN A 67 -5.43 2.49 -17.45
CA ASN A 67 -6.05 3.60 -18.18
C ASN A 67 -5.27 4.87 -17.87
N VAL A 68 -4.23 5.12 -18.67
CA VAL A 68 -3.59 6.43 -18.73
C VAL A 68 -4.60 7.37 -19.40
N VAL A 69 -5.43 8.04 -18.60
CA VAL A 69 -6.25 9.13 -19.10
C VAL A 69 -5.34 10.35 -19.16
N HIS A 70 -5.06 10.77 -20.39
CA HIS A 70 -4.42 12.03 -20.77
C HIS A 70 -4.67 13.15 -19.74
N GLY A 71 -3.68 13.40 -18.88
CA GLY A 71 -3.59 14.63 -18.07
C GLY A 71 -4.19 14.62 -16.65
N ALA A 72 -4.61 13.50 -16.07
CA ALA A 72 -5.20 13.49 -14.72
C ALA A 72 -4.25 12.94 -13.63
N ALA A 73 -3.96 13.77 -12.64
CA ALA A 73 -3.42 13.54 -11.28
C ALA A 73 -2.52 12.31 -11.02
N ASN A 74 -1.29 12.55 -10.55
CA ASN A 74 -0.36 11.53 -10.04
C ASN A 74 -1.07 10.59 -9.04
N ILE A 75 -1.41 9.37 -9.48
CA ILE A 75 -1.76 8.28 -8.57
C ILE A 75 -0.46 7.94 -7.81
N PRO A 76 -0.44 8.02 -6.47
CA PRO A 76 0.75 7.72 -5.70
C PRO A 76 1.17 6.26 -5.95
N ARG A 77 2.40 6.06 -6.40
CA ARG A 77 3.00 4.74 -6.71
C ARG A 77 3.97 4.27 -5.64
N ASN A 78 4.34 5.14 -4.71
CA ASN A 78 5.19 4.81 -3.56
C ASN A 78 4.76 5.59 -2.31
N PRO A 79 5.12 5.14 -1.09
CA PRO A 79 4.82 5.85 0.16
C PRO A 79 5.34 7.30 0.22
N SER A 80 6.44 7.62 -0.47
CA SER A 80 7.01 8.98 -0.49
C SER A 80 6.18 9.96 -1.33
N ASP A 81 5.39 9.48 -2.29
CA ASP A 81 4.46 10.32 -3.07
C ASP A 81 3.38 10.97 -2.18
N TYR A 82 3.14 10.40 -0.98
CA TYR A 82 2.24 10.96 0.02
C TYR A 82 2.90 11.98 0.94
N ALA A 83 4.22 12.15 0.90
CA ALA A 83 4.92 13.11 1.76
C ALA A 83 4.45 14.55 1.53
N ALA A 84 3.89 14.86 0.35
CA ALA A 84 3.32 16.17 0.02
C ALA A 84 1.92 16.40 0.63
N LEU A 85 1.30 15.40 1.26
CA LEU A 85 -0.02 15.51 1.92
C LEU A 85 0.09 15.85 3.42
N PHE A 86 1.30 16.11 3.93
CA PHE A 86 1.59 16.48 5.31
C PHE A 86 2.34 17.81 5.37
#